data_AF-A0A7V6M8V3-F1
#
_entry.id   AF-A0A7V6M8V3-F1
#
_cell.length_a   1.000
_cell.length_b   1.000
_cell.length_c   1.000
_cell.angle_alpha   90.00
_cell.angle_beta   90.00
_cell.angle_gamma   90.00
#
_symmetry.space_group_name_H-M   'P 1'
#
loop_
_entity.id
_entity.type
_entity.pdbx_description
1 polymer ?
#
loop_
_entity_poly.entity_id
_entity_poly.type
_entity_poly.pdbx_seq_one_letter_code
_entity_poly.pdbx_strand_id
1 'polypeptide(L)'
;TEKGLNNYIGYIKSLKDDSEAAYRAINDFSIGLNTYLNKIYNLNHHTLIDRYEKAVEDTLEMIDDLKLLLETKPINVRLINEKLNKLMMRAETLIKSMQDSEEMAKIAQSIIVFTNKYRSSFSSVNEVLNKAKIHYDSGEFEFAIDQVSEVLEEVHPRAYEEMLKRKGIINE
;
A
#
# COMPACT_ATOMS: atom_id res chain seq x y z
N THR A 1 -26.48 -12.38 -43.58
CA THR A 1 -27.61 -12.91 -42.78
C THR A 1 -27.81 -12.02 -41.57
N GLU A 2 -29.06 -11.73 -41.20
CA GLU A 2 -29.44 -10.91 -40.04
C GLU A 2 -28.74 -11.37 -38.74
N LYS A 3 -28.54 -12.68 -38.59
CA LYS A 3 -27.78 -13.30 -37.49
C LYS A 3 -26.30 -12.86 -37.41
N GLY A 4 -25.64 -12.67 -38.55
CA GLY A 4 -24.24 -12.21 -38.58
C GLY A 4 -24.10 -10.73 -38.22
N LEU A 5 -25.08 -9.91 -38.61
CA LEU A 5 -25.16 -8.48 -38.27
C LEU A 5 -25.45 -8.30 -36.77
N ASN A 6 -26.37 -9.08 -36.20
CA ASN A 6 -26.67 -9.06 -34.77
C ASN A 6 -25.47 -9.51 -33.90
N ASN A 7 -24.72 -10.52 -34.34
CA ASN A 7 -23.50 -10.95 -33.66
C ASN A 7 -22.41 -9.85 -33.69
N TYR A 8 -22.25 -9.16 -34.82
CA TYR A 8 -21.29 -8.06 -34.95
C TYR A 8 -21.67 -6.85 -34.09
N ILE A 9 -22.96 -6.50 -34.04
CA ILE A 9 -23.49 -5.44 -33.16
C ILE A 9 -23.28 -5.83 -31.68
N GLY A 10 -23.50 -7.10 -31.32
CA GLY A 10 -23.23 -7.60 -29.97
C GLY A 10 -21.75 -7.48 -29.59
N TYR A 11 -20.85 -7.84 -30.50
CA TYR A 11 -19.41 -7.70 -30.31
C TYR A 11 -18.97 -6.23 -30.16
N ILE A 12 -19.48 -5.31 -30.98
CA ILE A 12 -19.17 -3.88 -30.82
C ILE A 12 -19.64 -3.35 -29.47
N LYS A 13 -20.81 -3.79 -28.98
CA LYS A 13 -21.31 -3.41 -27.66
C LYS A 13 -20.39 -3.93 -26.55
N SER A 14 -19.98 -5.20 -26.59
CA SER A 14 -19.08 -5.73 -25.57
C SER A 14 -17.73 -4.99 -25.56
N LEU A 15 -17.19 -4.66 -26.74
CA LEU A 15 -15.95 -3.87 -26.83
C LEU A 15 -16.09 -2.47 -26.20
N LYS A 16 -17.26 -1.85 -26.36
CA LYS A 16 -17.53 -0.56 -25.74
C LYS A 16 -17.61 -0.70 -24.21
N ASP A 17 -18.35 -1.68 -23.72
CA ASP A 17 -18.50 -1.92 -22.28
C ASP A 17 -17.15 -2.26 -21.62
N ASP A 18 -16.33 -3.09 -22.28
CA ASP A 18 -14.97 -3.45 -21.85
C ASP A 18 -14.07 -2.21 -21.79
N SER A 19 -14.17 -1.31 -22.78
CA SER A 19 -13.39 -0.07 -22.80
C SER A 19 -13.80 0.89 -21.68
N GLU A 20 -15.10 1.05 -21.42
CA GLU A 20 -15.60 1.90 -20.34
C GLU A 20 -15.18 1.36 -18.96
N ALA A 21 -15.21 0.04 -18.77
CA ALA A 21 -14.72 -0.61 -17.56
C ALA A 21 -13.22 -0.39 -17.37
N ALA A 22 -12.43 -0.51 -18.44
CA ALA A 22 -10.99 -0.24 -18.42
C ALA A 22 -10.68 1.22 -18.01
N TYR A 23 -11.40 2.19 -18.56
CA TYR A 23 -11.24 3.60 -18.19
C TYR A 23 -11.54 3.86 -16.71
N ARG A 24 -12.61 3.26 -16.18
CA ARG A 24 -12.93 3.38 -14.74
C ARG A 24 -11.83 2.80 -13.88
N ALA A 25 -11.40 1.57 -14.17
CA ALA A 25 -10.36 0.90 -13.41
C ALA A 25 -9.05 1.71 -13.42
N ILE A 26 -8.61 2.20 -14.58
CA ILE A 26 -7.40 3.02 -14.72
C ILE A 26 -7.48 4.29 -13.85
N ASN A 27 -8.63 4.96 -13.87
CA ASN A 27 -8.85 6.16 -13.07
C ASN A 27 -8.83 5.86 -11.57
N ASP A 28 -9.49 4.78 -11.14
CA ASP A 28 -9.52 4.33 -9.75
C ASP A 28 -8.11 3.99 -9.25
N PHE A 29 -7.28 3.33 -10.07
CA PHE A 29 -5.88 3.07 -9.73
C PHE A 29 -5.05 4.34 -9.63
N SER A 30 -5.23 5.30 -10.53
CA SER A 30 -4.53 6.59 -10.48
C SER A 30 -4.87 7.36 -9.20
N ILE A 31 -6.15 7.39 -8.80
CA ILE A 31 -6.59 7.98 -7.54
C ILE A 31 -6.02 7.22 -6.35
N GLY A 32 -6.08 5.89 -6.36
CA GLY A 32 -5.58 5.03 -5.28
C GLY A 32 -4.08 5.21 -5.04
N LEU A 33 -3.27 5.17 -6.10
CA LEU A 33 -1.83 5.37 -6.04
C LEU A 33 -1.46 6.72 -5.42
N ASN A 34 -2.06 7.81 -5.92
CA ASN A 34 -1.81 9.15 -5.39
C ASN A 34 -2.29 9.31 -3.94
N THR A 35 -3.43 8.70 -3.60
CA THR A 35 -3.97 8.75 -2.22
C THR A 35 -3.00 8.09 -1.24
N TYR A 36 -2.51 6.90 -1.56
CA TYR A 36 -1.57 6.19 -0.69
C TYR A 36 -0.19 6.83 -0.67
N LEU A 37 0.30 7.35 -1.80
CA LEU A 37 1.54 8.11 -1.84
C LEU A 37 1.47 9.34 -0.93
N ASN A 38 0.36 10.09 -0.95
CA ASN A 38 0.14 11.21 -0.03
C ASN A 38 0.12 10.77 1.45
N LYS A 39 -0.45 9.60 1.76
CA LYS A 39 -0.40 9.05 3.13
C LYS A 39 1.04 8.74 3.55
N ILE A 40 1.86 8.18 2.66
CA ILE A 40 3.29 7.93 2.91
C ILE A 40 4.04 9.25 3.14
N TYR A 41 3.78 10.29 2.34
CA TYR A 41 4.36 11.62 2.56
C TYR A 41 3.99 12.18 3.94
N ASN A 42 2.73 12.02 4.36
CA ASN A 42 2.27 12.49 5.66
C ASN A 42 2.95 11.79 6.86
N LEU A 43 3.51 10.60 6.67
CA LEU A 43 4.32 9.93 7.70
C LEU A 43 5.68 10.60 7.91
N ASN A 44 6.15 11.42 6.97
CA ASN A 44 7.48 12.03 6.97
C ASN A 44 8.63 11.01 7.11
N HIS A 45 8.46 9.81 6.53
CA HIS A 45 9.45 8.74 6.61
C HIS A 45 10.22 8.61 5.29
N HIS A 46 11.43 9.17 5.22
CA HIS A 46 12.21 9.29 3.99
C HIS A 46 12.42 7.93 3.28
N THR A 47 12.77 6.88 4.00
CA THR A 47 12.98 5.54 3.40
C THR A 47 11.73 4.97 2.74
N LEU A 48 10.52 5.32 3.20
CA LEU A 48 9.28 4.88 2.56
C LEU A 48 8.94 5.72 1.34
N ILE A 49 9.21 7.02 1.41
CA ILE A 49 9.05 7.93 0.28
C ILE A 49 9.94 7.45 -0.86
N ASP A 50 11.24 7.27 -0.62
CA ASP A 50 12.21 6.83 -1.64
C ASP A 50 11.87 5.45 -2.21
N ARG A 51 11.32 4.56 -1.38
CA ARG A 51 10.91 3.21 -1.79
C ARG A 51 9.75 3.23 -2.79
N TYR A 52 8.77 4.12 -2.59
CA TYR A 52 7.50 4.06 -3.31
C TYR A 52 7.32 5.15 -4.36
N GLU A 53 7.95 6.31 -4.22
CA GLU A 53 7.81 7.45 -5.14
C GLU A 53 8.06 7.01 -6.58
N LYS A 54 9.23 6.43 -6.85
CA LYS A 54 9.58 6.01 -8.21
C LYS A 54 8.66 4.92 -8.75
N ALA A 55 8.27 3.96 -7.90
CA ALA A 55 7.39 2.88 -8.31
C ALA A 55 5.98 3.37 -8.67
N VAL A 56 5.48 4.38 -7.94
CA VAL A 56 4.20 5.04 -8.22
C VAL A 56 4.29 5.84 -9.52
N GLU A 57 5.33 6.66 -9.69
CA GLU A 57 5.57 7.41 -10.93
C GLU A 57 5.57 6.49 -12.16
N ASP A 58 6.37 5.42 -12.13
CA ASP A 58 6.45 4.46 -13.24
C ASP A 58 5.07 3.81 -13.54
N THR A 59 4.25 3.61 -12.50
CA THR A 59 2.91 3.00 -12.67
C THR A 59 1.90 4.02 -13.22
N LEU A 60 2.05 5.30 -12.87
CA LEU A 60 1.26 6.40 -13.45
C LEU A 60 1.63 6.63 -14.92
N GLU A 61 2.91 6.51 -15.29
CA GLU A 61 3.35 6.56 -16.69
C GLU A 61 2.71 5.41 -17.51
N MET A 62 2.67 4.18 -16.96
CA MET A 62 1.97 3.06 -17.60
C MET A 62 0.47 3.30 -17.78
N ILE A 63 -0.15 4.01 -16.84
CA ILE A 63 -1.56 4.44 -16.93
C ILE A 63 -1.73 5.40 -18.12
N ASP A 64 -0.86 6.39 -18.25
CA ASP A 64 -0.96 7.39 -19.32
C ASP A 64 -0.68 6.79 -20.70
N ASP A 65 0.27 5.87 -20.81
CA ASP A 65 0.51 5.07 -22.01
C ASP A 65 -0.75 4.27 -22.42
N LEU A 66 -1.45 3.70 -21.45
CA LEU A 66 -2.65 2.91 -21.71
C LEU A 66 -3.83 3.78 -22.13
N LYS A 67 -3.98 4.98 -21.55
CA LYS A 67 -4.96 5.98 -21.99
C LYS A 67 -4.72 6.37 -23.44
N LEU A 68 -3.46 6.66 -23.81
CA LEU A 68 -3.11 6.99 -25.18
C LEU A 68 -3.48 5.86 -26.15
N LEU A 69 -3.19 4.60 -25.78
CA LEU A 69 -3.56 3.44 -26.59
C LEU A 69 -5.08 3.30 -26.77
N LEU A 70 -5.87 3.58 -25.74
CA LEU A 70 -7.33 3.59 -25.81
C LEU A 70 -7.89 4.68 -26.74
N GLU A 71 -7.15 5.77 -26.96
CA GLU A 71 -7.52 6.86 -27.88
C GLU A 71 -7.12 6.59 -29.35
N THR A 72 -6.13 5.73 -29.59
CA THR A 72 -5.67 5.39 -30.95
C THR A 72 -6.73 4.62 -31.76
N LYS A 73 -6.89 4.97 -33.04
CA LYS A 73 -7.78 4.27 -33.98
C LYS A 73 -6.97 3.68 -35.15
N PRO A 74 -7.17 2.40 -35.54
CA PRO A 74 -8.08 1.42 -34.94
C PRO A 74 -7.55 0.87 -33.60
N ILE A 75 -8.46 0.61 -32.67
CA ILE A 75 -8.14 0.09 -31.34
C ILE A 75 -7.71 -1.38 -31.43
N ASN A 76 -6.54 -1.72 -30.86
CA ASN A 76 -6.12 -3.11 -30.67
C ASN A 76 -6.56 -3.61 -29.29
N VAL A 77 -7.78 -4.14 -29.22
CA VAL A 77 -8.43 -4.60 -27.98
C VAL A 77 -7.60 -5.65 -27.25
N ARG A 78 -6.98 -6.58 -27.99
CA ARG A 78 -6.15 -7.63 -27.38
C ARG A 78 -4.94 -7.04 -26.66
N LEU A 79 -4.22 -6.13 -27.31
CA LEU A 79 -3.06 -5.47 -26.74
C LEU A 79 -3.44 -4.64 -25.51
N ILE A 80 -4.59 -3.96 -25.56
CA ILE A 80 -5.12 -3.17 -24.44
C ILE A 80 -5.44 -4.06 -23.25
N ASN A 81 -6.16 -5.17 -23.46
CA ASN A 81 -6.51 -6.09 -22.39
C ASN A 81 -5.25 -6.70 -21.74
N GLU A 82 -4.25 -7.07 -22.54
CA GLU A 82 -2.97 -7.58 -22.03
C GLU A 82 -2.20 -6.53 -21.20
N LYS A 83 -2.15 -5.27 -21.65
CA LYS A 83 -1.51 -4.17 -20.91
C LYS A 83 -2.30 -3.78 -19.66
N LEU A 84 -3.62 -3.73 -19.75
CA LEU A 84 -4.52 -3.43 -18.64
C LEU A 84 -4.34 -4.45 -17.51
N ASN A 85 -4.39 -5.74 -17.81
CA ASN A 85 -4.22 -6.79 -16.79
C ASN A 85 -2.88 -6.67 -16.05
N LYS A 86 -1.79 -6.41 -16.78
CA LYS A 86 -0.47 -6.19 -16.17
C LYS A 86 -0.44 -4.97 -15.26
N LEU A 87 -1.05 -3.87 -15.72
CA LEU A 87 -1.16 -2.63 -14.95
C LEU A 87 -1.98 -2.84 -13.68
N MET A 88 -3.14 -3.50 -13.78
CA MET A 88 -4.01 -3.80 -12.64
C MET A 88 -3.25 -4.57 -11.57
N MET A 89 -2.60 -5.68 -11.95
CA MET A 89 -1.82 -6.49 -11.00
C MET A 89 -0.72 -5.68 -10.31
N ARG A 90 -0.01 -4.82 -11.07
CA ARG A 90 1.04 -3.96 -10.53
C ARG A 90 0.48 -2.92 -9.57
N ALA A 91 -0.58 -2.22 -9.97
CA ALA A 91 -1.20 -1.16 -9.16
C ALA A 91 -1.80 -1.72 -7.86
N GLU A 92 -2.52 -2.83 -7.93
CA GLU A 92 -3.09 -3.51 -6.76
C GLU A 92 -2.00 -3.94 -5.77
N THR A 93 -0.93 -4.57 -6.26
CA THR A 93 0.19 -5.01 -5.42
C THR A 93 0.89 -3.81 -4.78
N LEU A 94 1.11 -2.73 -5.53
CA LEU A 94 1.78 -1.54 -5.03
C LEU A 94 0.93 -0.81 -3.99
N ILE A 95 -0.37 -0.63 -4.25
CA ILE A 95 -1.32 -0.03 -3.31
C ILE A 95 -1.36 -0.83 -2.01
N LYS A 96 -1.45 -2.16 -2.09
CA LYS A 96 -1.44 -3.02 -0.92
C LYS A 96 -0.14 -2.89 -0.13
N SER A 97 1.00 -2.94 -0.80
CA SER A 97 2.32 -2.79 -0.17
C SER A 97 2.47 -1.45 0.56
N MET A 98 2.01 -0.35 -0.05
CA MET A 98 1.99 0.97 0.57
C MET A 98 1.06 1.02 1.79
N GLN A 99 -0.14 0.44 1.68
CA GLN A 99 -1.09 0.36 2.78
C GLN A 99 -0.52 -0.40 3.97
N ASP A 100 0.03 -1.60 3.73
CA ASP A 100 0.62 -2.44 4.77
C ASP A 100 1.81 -1.74 5.45
N SER A 101 2.67 -1.07 4.65
CA SER A 101 3.80 -0.30 5.19
C SER A 101 3.36 0.90 6.02
N GLU A 102 2.29 1.59 5.60
CA GLU A 102 1.74 2.74 6.33
C GLU A 102 1.18 2.33 7.69
N GLU A 103 0.43 1.22 7.72
CA GLU A 103 -0.13 0.65 8.93
C GLU A 103 0.96 0.21 9.90
N MET A 104 1.94 -0.55 9.41
CA MET A 104 3.07 -1.01 10.22
C MET A 104 3.92 0.13 10.77
N ALA A 105 4.17 1.19 9.97
CA ALA A 105 4.87 2.38 10.44
C ALA A 105 4.14 3.07 11.60
N LYS A 106 2.81 3.19 11.53
CA LYS A 106 1.99 3.79 12.60
C LYS A 106 1.99 2.94 13.87
N ILE A 107 1.92 1.62 13.72
CA ILE A 107 1.96 0.66 14.84
C ILE A 107 3.34 0.75 15.51
N ALA A 108 4.42 0.62 14.74
CA ALA A 108 5.78 0.71 15.24
C ALA A 108 6.04 2.01 16.00
N GLN A 109 5.69 3.16 15.40
CA GLN A 109 5.82 4.46 16.05
C GLN A 109 5.05 4.51 17.38
N SER A 110 3.81 4.03 17.37
CA SER A 110 2.96 4.01 18.56
C SER A 110 3.54 3.17 19.69
N ILE A 111 4.04 1.97 19.38
CA ILE A 111 4.61 1.03 20.34
C ILE A 111 5.91 1.60 20.91
N ILE A 112 6.81 2.11 20.05
CA ILE A 112 8.05 2.79 20.47
C ILE A 112 7.74 3.95 21.44
N VAL A 113 6.79 4.81 21.10
CA VAL A 113 6.40 5.96 21.95
C VAL A 113 5.79 5.50 23.28
N PHE A 114 4.97 4.46 23.26
CA PHE A 114 4.37 3.90 24.48
C PHE A 114 5.45 3.31 25.40
N THR A 115 6.33 2.47 24.88
CA THR A 115 7.38 1.80 25.66
C THR A 115 8.44 2.79 26.15
N ASN A 116 8.68 3.90 25.46
CA ASN A 116 9.60 4.95 25.89
C ASN A 116 9.27 5.53 27.28
N LYS A 117 8.03 5.40 27.77
CA LYS A 117 7.65 5.78 29.15
C LYS A 117 8.38 4.98 30.23
N TYR A 118 8.78 3.75 29.92
CA TYR A 118 9.45 2.82 30.82
C TYR A 118 10.98 2.86 30.68
N ARG A 119 11.50 3.68 29.77
CA ARG A 119 12.93 3.79 29.45
C ARG A 119 13.82 4.09 30.64
N SER A 120 13.38 4.99 31.53
CA SER A 120 14.15 5.36 32.72
C SER A 120 14.03 4.35 33.85
N SER A 121 12.98 3.51 33.83
CA SER A 121 12.70 2.53 34.87
C SER A 121 13.42 1.20 34.65
N PHE A 122 13.73 0.86 33.39
CA PHE A 122 14.35 -0.41 33.01
C PHE A 122 15.48 -0.18 31.99
N SER A 123 16.70 -0.59 32.33
CA SER A 123 17.86 -0.45 31.43
C SER A 123 17.74 -1.29 30.16
N SER A 124 17.14 -2.48 30.24
CA SER A 124 16.86 -3.36 29.08
C SER A 124 15.99 -2.65 28.04
N VAL A 125 14.98 -1.90 28.48
CA VAL A 125 14.10 -1.11 27.60
C VAL A 125 14.88 -0.04 26.85
N ASN A 126 15.85 0.62 27.50
CA ASN A 126 16.65 1.65 26.85
C ASN A 126 17.49 1.10 25.70
N GLU A 127 18.12 -0.06 25.88
CA GLU A 127 18.93 -0.69 24.83
C GLU A 127 18.09 -1.12 23.63
N VAL A 128 16.94 -1.76 23.90
CA VAL A 128 16.01 -2.22 22.87
C VAL A 128 15.40 -1.06 22.10
N LEU A 129 14.99 0.02 22.77
CA LEU A 129 14.43 1.20 22.10
C LEU A 129 15.42 1.87 21.15
N ASN A 130 16.73 1.84 21.45
CA ASN A 130 17.73 2.39 20.54
C ASN A 130 17.84 1.54 19.27
N LYS A 131 17.81 0.20 19.38
CA LYS A 131 17.81 -0.71 18.23
C LYS A 131 16.53 -0.58 17.41
N ALA A 132 15.38 -0.58 18.08
CA ALA A 132 14.08 -0.45 17.42
C ALA A 132 13.93 0.86 16.64
N LYS A 133 14.53 1.97 17.11
CA LYS A 133 14.57 3.22 16.33
C LYS A 133 15.39 3.11 15.06
N ILE A 134 16.53 2.42 15.11
CA ILE A 134 17.35 2.17 13.91
C ILE A 134 16.55 1.34 12.90
N HIS A 135 15.88 0.27 13.35
CA HIS A 135 14.99 -0.53 12.50
C HIS A 135 13.79 0.27 11.98
N TYR A 136 13.22 1.15 12.80
CA TYR A 136 12.16 2.05 12.36
C TYR A 136 12.65 2.94 11.22
N ASP A 137 13.78 3.63 11.40
CA ASP A 137 14.33 4.55 10.40
C ASP A 137 14.74 3.84 9.09
N SER A 138 15.15 2.55 9.15
CA SER A 138 15.42 1.73 7.97
C SER A 138 14.16 1.18 7.28
N GLY A 139 12.98 1.39 7.85
CA GLY A 139 11.71 0.87 7.34
C GLY A 139 11.48 -0.62 7.64
N GLU A 140 12.20 -1.16 8.62
CA GLU A 140 12.07 -2.52 9.16
C GLU A 140 11.08 -2.53 10.35
N PHE A 141 9.84 -2.13 10.09
CA PHE A 141 8.84 -1.89 11.14
C PHE A 141 8.47 -3.13 11.94
N GLU A 142 8.37 -4.29 11.30
CA GLU A 142 8.03 -5.56 11.96
C GLU A 142 9.09 -5.91 13.02
N PHE A 143 10.37 -5.82 12.67
CA PHE A 143 11.48 -6.01 13.62
C PHE A 143 11.43 -5.00 14.77
N ALA A 144 11.12 -3.73 14.50
CA ALA A 144 10.97 -2.71 15.53
C ALA A 144 9.79 -3.01 16.47
N ILE A 145 8.67 -3.51 15.94
CA ILE A 145 7.48 -3.90 16.70
C ILE A 145 7.80 -5.09 17.59
N ASP A 146 8.41 -6.14 17.05
CA ASP A 146 8.71 -7.38 17.74
C ASP A 146 9.65 -7.13 18.92
N GLN A 147 10.77 -6.47 18.68
CA GLN A 147 11.76 -6.17 19.71
C GLN A 147 11.15 -5.37 20.88
N VAL A 148 10.35 -4.35 20.56
CA VAL A 148 9.75 -3.48 21.59
C VAL A 148 8.62 -4.19 22.33
N SER A 149 7.88 -5.06 21.66
CA SER A 149 6.82 -5.86 22.28
C SER A 149 7.39 -6.89 23.23
N GLU A 150 8.42 -7.63 22.81
CA GLU A 150 9.12 -8.64 23.61
C GLU A 150 9.69 -8.03 24.90
N VAL A 151 10.43 -6.92 24.80
CA VAL A 151 11.00 -6.28 26.00
C VAL A 151 9.92 -5.73 26.92
N LEU A 152 8.79 -5.22 26.38
CA LEU A 152 7.71 -4.68 27.21
C LEU A 152 6.94 -5.80 27.93
N GLU A 153 6.72 -6.93 27.26
CA GLU A 153 6.11 -8.12 27.84
C GLU A 153 6.97 -8.66 28.99
N GLU A 154 8.29 -8.74 28.82
CA GLU A 154 9.22 -9.22 29.85
C GLU A 154 9.27 -8.31 31.08
N VAL A 155 9.39 -6.99 30.88
CA VAL A 155 9.59 -6.05 32.00
C VAL A 155 8.30 -5.64 32.67
N HIS A 156 7.18 -5.62 31.94
CA HIS A 156 5.90 -5.14 32.45
C HIS A 156 4.70 -5.77 31.69
N PRO A 157 4.37 -7.05 31.93
CA PRO A 157 3.30 -7.78 31.22
C PRO A 157 1.96 -7.05 31.18
N ARG A 158 1.57 -6.41 32.28
CA ARG A 158 0.31 -5.64 32.35
C ARG A 158 0.29 -4.41 31.43
N ALA A 159 1.43 -3.77 31.22
CA ALA A 159 1.54 -2.60 30.34
C ALA A 159 1.51 -3.06 28.88
N TYR A 160 2.07 -4.23 28.60
CA TYR A 160 1.94 -4.89 27.30
C TYR A 160 0.47 -5.21 26.99
N GLU A 161 -0.28 -5.82 27.91
CA GLU A 161 -1.72 -6.05 27.74
C GLU A 161 -2.49 -4.74 27.50
N GLU A 162 -2.20 -3.69 28.25
CA GLU A 162 -2.81 -2.37 28.05
C GLU A 162 -2.48 -1.78 26.67
N MET A 163 -1.26 -1.97 26.19
CA MET A 163 -0.85 -1.56 24.84
C MET A 163 -1.66 -2.30 23.77
N LEU A 164 -1.77 -3.63 23.88
CA LEU A 164 -2.53 -4.45 22.94
C LEU A 164 -4.01 -4.03 22.88
N LYS A 165 -4.63 -3.78 24.04
CA LYS A 165 -6.02 -3.30 24.14
C LYS A 165 -6.19 -1.93 23.49
N ARG A 166 -5.32 -0.96 23.81
CA ARG A 166 -5.38 0.40 23.24
C ARG A 166 -5.20 0.42 21.72
N LYS A 167 -4.58 -0.60 21.15
CA LYS A 167 -4.32 -0.71 19.72
C LYS A 167 -5.32 -1.61 18.99
N GLY A 168 -6.31 -2.16 19.70
CA GLY A 168 -7.32 -3.05 19.13
C GLY A 168 -6.74 -4.38 18.64
N ILE A 169 -5.55 -4.76 19.13
CA ILE A 169 -4.89 -6.02 18.78
C ILE A 169 -5.56 -7.20 19.51
N ILE A 170 -6.08 -6.93 20.72
CA ILE A 170 -6.93 -7.85 21.48
C ILE A 170 -8.23 -7.14 21.89
N ASN A 171 -9.35 -7.86 21.83
CA ASN A 171 -10.64 -7.37 22.33
C ASN A 171 -10.69 -7.48 23.87
N GLU A 172 -11.46 -6.59 24.51
CA GLU A 172 -11.65 -6.53 25.97
C GLU A 172 -12.10 -7.86 26.61
#